data_AF-A0A7C5UH02-F1
#
_entry.id   AF-A0A7C5UH02-F1
#
_cell.length_a   1.000
_cell.length_b   1.000
_cell.length_c   1.000
_cell.angle_alpha   90.00
_cell.angle_beta   90.00
_cell.angle_gamma   90.00
#
_symmetry.space_group_name_H-M   'P 1'
#
loop_
_entity.id
_entity.type
_entity.pdbx_description
1 polymer ?
#
loop_
_entity_poly.entity_id
_entity_poly.type
_entity_poly.pdbx_seq_one_letter_code
_entity_poly.pdbx_strand_id
1 'polypeptide(L)' 'MAKLNLSDAARLLNQSRRREIRRCENCGREFEGYIYQRYCSFVCRRRAVAKRYYHRHKSPKRVHPKLMIEP' A
#
# COMPACT_ATOMS: atom_id res chain seq x y z
N MET A 1 18.42 -21.85 8.46
CA MET A 1 18.34 -20.39 8.28
C MET A 1 19.49 -19.97 7.39
N ALA A 2 19.24 -19.39 6.22
CA ALA A 2 20.30 -18.96 5.32
C ALA A 2 21.07 -17.79 5.96
N LYS A 3 22.41 -17.89 6.04
CA LYS A 3 23.27 -16.80 6.49
C LYS A 3 23.38 -15.79 5.34
N LEU A 4 22.85 -14.59 5.55
CA LEU A 4 23.00 -13.49 4.60
C LEU A 4 24.46 -13.00 4.68
N ASN A 5 25.18 -12.96 3.56
CA ASN A 5 26.54 -12.40 3.55
C ASN A 5 26.47 -10.86 3.53
N LEU A 6 27.51 -10.21 4.03
CA LEU A 6 27.59 -8.74 4.10
C LEU A 6 27.46 -8.09 2.71
N SER A 7 27.98 -8.75 1.67
CA SER A 7 27.84 -8.36 0.26
C SER A 7 26.39 -8.39 -0.23
N ASP A 8 25.62 -9.39 0.20
CA ASP A 8 24.20 -9.53 -0.15
C ASP A 8 23.36 -8.46 0.55
N ALA A 9 23.65 -8.20 1.83
CA ALA A 9 23.03 -7.10 2.57
C ALA A 9 23.28 -5.75 1.88
N ALA A 10 24.52 -5.48 1.47
CA ALA A 10 24.87 -4.26 0.75
C ALA A 10 24.14 -4.13 -0.60
N ARG A 11 23.99 -5.24 -1.35
CA ARG A 11 23.22 -5.28 -2.61
C ARG A 11 21.75 -4.94 -2.39
N LEU A 12 21.11 -5.56 -1.41
CA LEU A 12 19.70 -5.33 -1.09
C LEU A 12 19.44 -3.88 -0.65
N LEU A 13 20.31 -3.34 0.19
CA LEU A 13 20.24 -1.94 0.62
C LEU A 13 20.37 -0.99 -0.58
N ASN A 14 21.33 -1.23 -1.48
CA ASN A 14 21.47 -0.43 -2.71
C ASN A 14 20.24 -0.51 -3.61
N GLN A 15 19.63 -1.69 -3.75
CA GLN A 15 18.41 -1.85 -4.53
C GLN A 15 17.23 -1.07 -3.93
N SER A 16 17.07 -1.09 -2.60
CA SER A 16 16.00 -0.33 -1.92
C SER A 16 16.14 1.20 -2.05
N ARG A 17 17.37 1.69 -2.28
CA ARG A 17 17.67 3.12 -2.47
C ARG A 17 17.47 3.59 -3.91
N ARG A 18 17.30 2.67 -4.87
CA ARG A 18 17.03 3.05 -6.25
C ARG A 18 15.64 3.68 -6.36
N ARG A 19 15.58 4.76 -7.12
CA ARG A 19 14.33 5.40 -7.52
C ARG A 19 13.93 4.84 -8.87
N GLU A 20 12.65 4.58 -9.03
CA GLU A 20 12.06 4.09 -10.28
C GLU A 20 10.71 4.77 -10.52
N ILE A 21 10.25 4.74 -11.77
CA ILE A 21 8.92 5.25 -12.11
C ILE A 21 7.87 4.26 -11.61
N ARG A 22 6.99 4.74 -10.73
CA ARG A 22 5.93 3.96 -10.10
C ARG A 22 4.58 4.66 -10.29
N ARG A 23 3.50 3.89 -10.20
CA ARG A 23 2.13 4.41 -10.28
C ARG A 23 1.54 4.63 -8.89
N CYS A 24 0.99 5.81 -8.63
CA CYS A 24 0.40 6.16 -7.34
C CYS A 24 -0.89 5.36 -7.08
N GLU A 25 -0.95 4.62 -5.98
CA GLU A 25 -2.13 3.81 -5.61
C GLU A 25 -3.39 4.64 -5.33
N ASN A 26 -3.27 5.95 -5.07
CA ASN A 26 -4.44 6.80 -4.79
C ASN A 26 -4.97 7.56 -6.02
N CYS A 27 -4.09 8.05 -6.89
CA CYS A 27 -4.49 8.92 -8.01
C CYS A 27 -4.11 8.37 -9.39
N GLY A 28 -3.38 7.25 -9.47
CA GLY A 28 -3.02 6.60 -10.72
C GLY A 28 -1.94 7.28 -11.56
N ARG A 29 -1.40 8.43 -11.12
CA ARG A 29 -0.30 9.14 -11.80
C ARG A 29 1.03 8.44 -11.62
N GLU A 30 1.87 8.54 -12.64
CA GLU A 30 3.27 8.13 -12.57
C GLU A 30 4.09 9.14 -11.75
N PHE A 31 5.05 8.63 -10.98
CA PHE A 31 5.97 9.43 -10.18
C PHE A 31 7.27 8.67 -9.98
N GLU A 32 8.38 9.40 -9.85
CA GLU A 32 9.65 8.82 -9.44
C GLU A 32 9.65 8.62 -7.92
N GLY A 33 9.92 7.39 -7.47
CA GLY A 33 9.93 7.08 -6.05
C GLY A 33 10.72 5.83 -5.71
N TYR A 34 10.95 5.61 -4.43
CA TYR A 34 11.58 4.39 -3.94
C TYR A 34 10.66 3.18 -4.08
N ILE A 35 11.22 1.97 -4.12
CA ILE A 35 10.46 0.71 -4.24
C ILE A 35 9.37 0.54 -3.17
N TYR A 36 9.59 1.08 -1.96
CA TYR A 36 8.63 1.03 -0.85
C TYR A 36 7.58 2.16 -0.90
N GLN A 37 7.75 3.14 -1.78
CA GLN A 37 6.86 4.29 -1.89
C GLN A 37 5.64 3.95 -2.76
N ARG A 38 4.45 4.10 -2.18
CA ARG A 38 3.17 3.75 -2.82
C ARG A 38 2.40 4.95 -3.36
N TYR A 39 2.78 6.15 -2.94
CA TYR A 39 2.05 7.38 -3.22
C TYR A 39 3.00 8.47 -3.71
N CYS A 40 2.56 9.20 -4.73
CA CYS A 40 3.31 10.33 -5.30
C CYS A 40 3.43 11.53 -4.36
N SER A 41 2.62 11.61 -3.30
CA SER A 41 2.61 12.72 -2.36
C SER A 41 2.04 12.34 -1.00
N PHE A 42 2.39 13.14 0.01
CA PHE A 42 1.80 13.04 1.35
C PHE A 42 0.27 13.18 1.32
N VAL A 43 -0.26 14.06 0.46
CA VAL A 43 -1.70 14.24 0.28
C VAL A 43 -2.36 12.95 -0.21
N CYS A 44 -1.76 12.30 -1.22
CA CYS A 44 -2.27 11.01 -1.72
C CYS A 44 -2.23 9.92 -0.66
N ARG A 45 -1.18 9.88 0.17
CA ARG A 45 -1.09 8.97 1.31
C ARG A 45 -2.23 9.21 2.30
N ARG A 46 -2.47 10.46 2.73
CA ARG A 46 -3.55 10.77 3.69
C ARG A 46 -4.92 10.42 3.14
N ARG A 47 -5.19 10.73 1.87
CA ARG A 47 -6.47 10.38 1.21
C ARG A 47 -6.68 8.86 1.17
N ALA A 48 -5.65 8.09 0.84
CA ALA A 48 -5.75 6.64 0.85
C ALA A 48 -6.00 6.07 2.25
N VAL A 49 -5.33 6.60 3.28
CA VAL A 49 -5.56 6.20 4.68
C VAL A 49 -6.99 6.52 5.12
N ALA A 50 -7.49 7.73 4.82
CA ALA A 50 -8.84 8.14 5.15
C ALA A 50 -9.90 7.27 4.46
N LYS A 51 -9.72 6.95 3.17
CA LYS A 51 -10.58 6.00 2.44
C LYS A 51 -10.62 4.64 3.12
N ARG A 52 -9.45 4.05 3.46
CA ARG A 52 -9.37 2.74 4.14
C ARG A 52 -10.06 2.77 5.50
N TYR A 53 -9.88 3.85 6.27
CA TYR A 53 -10.54 4.04 7.56
C TYR A 53 -12.07 4.10 7.39
N TYR A 54 -12.56 4.92 6.46
CA TYR A 54 -13.99 5.01 6.15
C TYR A 54 -14.56 3.64 5.77
N HIS A 55 -13.90 2.91 4.86
CA HIS A 55 -14.35 1.58 4.46
C HIS A 55 -14.33 0.55 5.60
N ARG A 56 -13.46 0.71 6.60
CA ARG A 56 -13.39 -0.18 7.75
C ARG A 56 -14.47 0.13 8.80
N HIS A 57 -14.73 1.40 9.06
CA HIS A 57 -15.52 1.83 10.22
C HIS A 57 -16.92 2.36 9.87
N LYS A 58 -17.08 2.92 8.67
CA LYS A 58 -18.34 3.53 8.21
C LYS A 58 -19.05 2.75 7.11
N SER A 59 -18.42 1.72 6.54
CA SER A 59 -19.18 0.76 5.75
C SER A 59 -20.17 0.07 6.69
N PRO A 60 -21.46 -0.06 6.33
CA PRO A 60 -22.35 -0.95 7.07
C PRO A 60 -21.64 -2.31 7.15
N LYS A 61 -21.51 -2.87 8.36
CA LYS A 61 -20.96 -4.22 8.52
C LYS A 61 -21.69 -5.09 7.50
N ARG A 62 -20.97 -5.72 6.57
CA ARG A 62 -21.60 -6.64 5.61
C ARG A 62 -22.42 -7.60 6.44
N VAL A 63 -23.73 -7.48 6.38
CA VAL A 63 -24.64 -8.40 7.05
C VAL A 63 -24.30 -9.76 6.44
N HIS A 64 -23.97 -10.75 7.28
CA HIS A 64 -23.64 -12.07 6.78
C HIS A 64 -24.81 -12.56 5.90
N PRO A 65 -24.60 -13.12 4.69
CA PRO A 65 -25.68 -13.46 3.75
C PRO A 65 -26.79 -14.35 4.33
N LYS A 66 -26.53 -15.07 5.43
CA LYS A 66 -27.50 -15.90 6.15
C LYS A 66 -28.52 -15.12 7.01
N LEU A 67 -28.45 -13.79 7.08
CA LEU A 67 -29.41 -12.96 7.83
C LEU A 67 -30.52 -12.39 6.94
N MET A 68 -30.59 -12.80 5.67
CA MET A 68 -31.76 -12.58 4.81
C MET A 68 -32.68 -13.80 4.92
N ILE A 69 -33.53 -13.82 5.96
CA ILE A 69 -34.73 -14.65 5.97
C ILE A 69 -35.86 -13.65 5.71
N GLU A 70 -36.33 -13.63 4.46
CA GLU A 70 -37.56 -12.92 4.06
C GLU A 70 -38.79 -13.70 4.59
N PRO A 71 -39.94 -13.03 4.80
CA PRO A 71 -41.08 -13.54 5.56
C PRO A 71 -41.78 -14.77 4.97
#